data_AF-A0A132B508-F1
#
_entry.id   AF-A0A132B508-F1
#
_cell.length_a   1.000
_cell.length_b   1.000
_cell.length_c   1.000
_cell.angle_alpha   90.00
_cell.angle_beta   90.00
_cell.angle_gamma   90.00
#
_symmetry.space_group_name_H-M   'P 1'
#
loop_
_entity.id
_entity.type
_entity.pdbx_description
1 polymer ?
#
loop_
_entity_poly.entity_id
_entity_poly.type
_entity_poly.pdbx_seq_one_letter_code
_entity_poly.pdbx_strand_id
1 'polypeptide(L)'
;MAHPYRLGMHFIVSTDTQKADPETRKLIRSQVMRGKNRIKTPRAKRQSPTSWGFMVDPAHNPHVSSDRLIEACYSFVPRRVGSDHSCAQFSDEVDPAMFGDLIQFATITMRVMFPLAAYTAFEGRDKTWFDLLSLDAAYLHITAFAAENLIGQLTGRGNHEITPEATLHLIKGVQHLRERLLLGDEEAKISEGTVSVVLTLAIIAHSNGDYHGAKKHMEGLRKIVDLRGGLGSLRGRNFGKKLLMEMLRIDIGMAMHSGSSTVFFSDASSEPYVPYPDLKVWPTRKTIEVKHSSPDETSFLDILDKDLASAWTTMKQFCSLINLAAQSQRKLPPEVLLDTMASVMYRLLQMTFEIGSNDQAMRLGLLSLCHHIFLQWRDVKLPHPHFSLRFRSCLLDLKLVDSMPPHVMIWLFMIGAISTFPASENEWLKDCLRNSLAVCGIRSWDKTRVIMREFMWIDNVHDKPGKDIVDAIFVI
;
A
#
# COMPACT_ATOMS: atom_id res chain seq x y z
N MET A 1 9.13 65.12 -2.20
CA MET A 1 10.32 65.22 -1.32
C MET A 1 10.40 63.96 -0.49
N ALA A 2 11.31 63.05 -0.85
CA ALA A 2 11.51 61.77 -0.19
C ALA A 2 12.78 61.84 0.67
N HIS A 3 12.69 61.41 1.93
CA HIS A 3 13.84 61.17 2.80
C HIS A 3 14.24 59.69 2.74
N PRO A 4 15.53 59.35 2.54
CA PRO A 4 15.98 57.96 2.53
C PRO A 4 16.34 57.49 3.95
N TYR A 5 15.75 56.39 4.40
CA TYR A 5 16.21 55.65 5.58
C TYR A 5 17.43 54.79 5.21
N ARG A 6 18.62 55.19 5.69
CA ARG A 6 19.81 54.31 5.72
C ARG A 6 19.70 53.38 6.92
N LEU A 7 19.48 52.08 6.68
CA LEU A 7 19.75 51.03 7.68
C LEU A 7 21.26 50.78 7.73
N GLY A 8 21.97 51.53 8.58
CA GLY A 8 23.39 51.30 8.85
C GLY A 8 23.57 50.11 9.80
N MET A 9 24.23 49.04 9.33
CA MET A 9 24.74 47.99 10.21
C MET A 9 25.91 48.54 11.03
N HIS A 10 25.82 48.48 12.36
CA HIS A 10 26.91 48.85 13.26
C HIS A 10 27.84 47.66 13.46
N PHE A 11 29.09 47.79 13.01
CA PHE A 11 30.14 46.81 13.25
C PHE A 11 30.94 47.21 14.50
N ILE A 12 31.14 46.25 15.40
CA ILE A 12 32.02 46.38 16.57
C ILE A 12 33.30 45.62 16.25
N VAL A 13 34.40 46.33 16.08
CA VAL A 13 35.72 45.73 15.87
C VAL A 13 36.39 45.56 17.23
N SER A 14 36.70 44.32 17.61
CA SER A 14 37.41 43.98 18.84
C SER A 14 38.76 43.38 18.46
N THR A 15 39.84 44.09 18.77
CA THR A 15 41.21 43.70 18.41
C THR A 15 41.99 43.10 19.59
N ASP A 16 41.36 42.90 20.75
CA ASP A 16 42.01 42.32 21.93
C ASP A 16 40.99 41.59 22.84
N THR A 17 41.48 40.71 23.72
CA THR A 17 40.66 39.86 24.63
C THR A 17 40.04 40.61 25.81
N GLN A 18 40.19 41.94 25.87
CA GLN A 18 39.63 42.77 26.93
C GLN A 18 38.11 42.93 26.77
N LYS A 19 37.40 42.92 27.91
CA LYS A 19 35.93 43.06 27.92
C LYS A 19 35.54 44.44 27.38
N ALA A 20 34.69 44.46 26.34
CA ALA A 20 34.12 45.67 25.72
C ALA A 20 33.62 46.69 26.76
N ASP A 21 33.64 47.99 26.45
CA ASP A 21 33.22 49.03 27.38
C ASP A 21 31.70 48.93 27.75
N PRO A 22 31.26 49.59 28.83
CA PRO A 22 29.89 49.48 29.32
C PRO A 22 28.81 49.92 28.30
N GLU A 23 29.10 50.92 27.47
CA GLU A 23 28.18 51.44 26.44
C GLU A 23 28.03 50.41 25.31
N THR A 24 29.13 49.86 24.83
CA THR A 24 29.13 48.78 23.82
C THR A 24 28.41 47.53 24.32
N ARG A 25 28.61 47.13 25.58
CA ARG A 25 27.86 46.01 26.18
C ARG A 25 26.36 46.29 26.25
N LYS A 26 25.96 47.54 26.51
CA LYS A 26 24.55 47.95 26.56
C LYS A 26 23.93 47.92 25.16
N LEU A 27 24.67 48.35 24.14
CA LEU A 27 24.25 48.26 22.73
C LEU A 27 24.07 46.81 22.28
N ILE A 28 25.04 45.93 22.60
CA ILE A 28 24.95 44.49 22.33
C ILE A 28 23.72 43.89 23.01
N ARG A 29 23.50 44.19 24.30
CA ARG A 29 22.32 43.70 25.04
C ARG A 29 21.02 44.21 24.43
N SER A 30 20.97 45.48 24.02
CA SER A 30 19.80 46.07 23.35
C SER A 30 19.46 45.34 22.05
N GLN A 31 20.46 45.07 21.20
CA GLN A 31 20.26 44.33 19.96
C GLN A 31 19.89 42.85 20.20
N VAL A 32 20.56 42.17 21.13
CA VAL A 32 20.28 40.75 21.44
C VAL A 32 18.90 40.55 22.10
N MET A 33 18.39 41.56 22.81
CA MET A 33 17.09 41.49 23.48
C MET A 33 15.93 42.00 22.62
N ARG A 34 16.19 42.61 21.46
CA ARG A 34 15.15 42.94 20.47
C ARG A 34 14.54 41.64 19.92
N GLY A 35 13.26 41.43 20.19
CA GLY A 35 12.51 40.23 19.79
C GLY A 35 12.29 39.20 20.91
N LYS A 36 13.15 39.16 21.95
CA LYS A 36 13.00 38.24 23.10
C LYS A 36 12.04 38.71 24.19
N ASN A 37 11.65 39.98 24.18
CA ASN A 37 10.77 40.58 25.21
C ASN A 37 9.29 40.72 24.78
N ARG A 38 8.89 40.16 23.64
CA ARG A 38 7.48 40.06 23.27
C ARG A 38 6.95 38.66 23.63
N ILE A 39 6.05 38.65 24.63
CA ILE A 39 5.16 37.56 25.06
C ILE A 39 5.77 36.57 26.06
N LYS A 40 5.62 36.87 27.36
CA LYS A 40 5.56 35.87 28.43
C LYS A 40 4.10 35.42 28.60
N THR A 41 3.73 34.27 28.04
CA THR A 41 2.51 33.55 28.42
C THR A 41 2.81 32.54 29.54
N PRO A 42 1.84 32.17 30.39
CA PRO A 42 2.09 31.35 31.57
C PRO A 42 2.56 29.94 31.20
N ARG A 43 3.48 29.43 32.02
CA ARG A 43 4.17 28.15 31.90
C ARG A 43 3.18 26.98 31.91
N ALA A 44 2.76 26.50 30.74
CA ALA A 44 2.07 25.22 30.62
C ALA A 44 3.03 24.09 31.03
N LYS A 45 2.52 23.11 31.78
CA LYS A 45 3.25 21.92 32.25
C LYS A 45 4.08 21.32 31.12
N ARG A 46 5.36 21.08 31.41
CA ARG A 46 6.34 20.43 30.54
C ARG A 46 5.85 19.02 30.21
N GLN A 47 5.08 18.87 29.14
CA GLN A 47 4.91 17.57 28.49
C GLN A 47 6.25 17.23 27.86
N SER A 48 6.76 16.03 28.17
CA SER A 48 7.88 15.41 27.47
C SER A 48 7.68 15.53 25.94
N PRO A 49 8.73 15.76 25.15
CA PRO A 49 8.58 15.86 23.71
C PRO A 49 7.94 14.57 23.20
N THR A 50 6.71 14.68 22.70
CA THR A 50 6.01 13.60 22.03
C THR A 50 6.87 13.25 20.81
N SER A 51 7.61 12.16 20.93
CA SER A 51 8.23 11.45 19.82
C SER A 51 7.25 11.43 18.65
N TRP A 52 7.70 11.86 17.47
CA TRP A 52 7.01 11.69 16.18
C TRP A 52 6.93 10.19 15.78
N GLY A 53 6.49 9.35 16.71
CA GLY A 53 5.89 8.07 16.39
C GLY A 53 4.43 8.36 16.19
N PHE A 54 3.99 8.34 14.93
CA PHE A 54 2.57 8.39 14.60
C PHE A 54 1.89 7.16 15.22
N MET A 55 1.39 7.31 16.45
CA MET A 55 0.51 6.32 17.07
C MET A 55 -0.77 6.33 16.26
N VAL A 56 -0.95 5.28 15.47
CA VAL A 56 -2.23 4.91 14.91
C VAL A 56 -3.11 4.56 16.10
N ASP A 57 -4.18 5.32 16.31
CA ASP A 57 -5.25 4.90 17.21
C ASP A 57 -5.91 3.65 16.61
N PRO A 58 -5.81 2.48 17.25
CA PRO A 58 -6.33 1.24 16.69
C PRO A 58 -7.85 1.19 16.62
N ALA A 59 -8.54 2.16 17.24
CA ALA A 59 -9.99 2.26 17.23
C ALA A 59 -10.55 2.89 15.95
N HIS A 60 -9.71 3.45 15.07
CA HIS A 60 -10.18 4.01 13.80
C HIS A 60 -10.22 2.94 12.69
N ASN A 61 -11.44 2.68 12.24
CA ASN A 61 -11.81 1.79 11.15
C ASN A 61 -10.88 1.98 9.91
N PRO A 62 -10.30 0.92 9.31
CA PRO A 62 -9.49 1.04 8.09
C PRO A 62 -10.29 1.61 6.90
N HIS A 63 -11.63 1.58 6.95
CA HIS A 63 -12.52 2.34 6.08
C HIS A 63 -12.56 3.84 6.44
N VAL A 64 -11.56 4.59 5.97
CA VAL A 64 -11.69 6.02 5.68
C VAL A 64 -12.58 6.13 4.44
N SER A 65 -13.73 6.78 4.50
CA SER A 65 -14.57 6.98 3.30
C SER A 65 -13.80 7.80 2.24
N SER A 66 -14.17 7.66 0.95
CA SER A 66 -13.66 8.55 -0.11
C SER A 66 -13.81 10.02 0.31
N ASP A 67 -14.92 10.37 0.95
CA ASP A 67 -15.18 11.68 1.53
C ASP A 67 -14.14 12.12 2.58
N ARG A 68 -13.63 11.19 3.42
CA ARG A 68 -12.59 11.49 4.41
C ARG A 68 -11.18 11.53 3.83
N LEU A 69 -10.93 10.88 2.69
CA LEU A 69 -9.68 11.04 1.93
C LEU A 69 -9.68 12.37 1.18
N ILE A 70 -10.81 12.72 0.56
CA ILE A 70 -11.08 14.05 -0.01
C ILE A 70 -10.94 15.11 1.08
N GLU A 71 -11.53 14.90 2.26
CA GLU A 71 -11.34 15.78 3.41
C GLU A 71 -9.88 15.80 3.87
N ALA A 72 -9.16 14.68 3.91
CA ALA A 72 -7.72 14.67 4.20
C ALA A 72 -6.89 15.39 3.11
N CYS A 73 -7.33 15.36 1.85
CA CYS A 73 -6.73 16.08 0.74
C CYS A 73 -6.98 17.59 0.80
N TYR A 74 -8.16 18.01 1.30
CA TYR A 74 -8.57 19.42 1.36
C TYR A 74 -8.38 20.08 2.74
N SER A 75 -8.19 19.31 3.81
CA SER A 75 -8.07 19.80 5.20
C SER A 75 -6.63 19.93 5.70
N PHE A 76 -5.63 19.75 4.83
CA PHE A 76 -4.24 20.01 5.20
C PHE A 76 -3.99 21.52 5.29
N VAL A 77 -4.41 22.10 6.42
CA VAL A 77 -3.79 23.31 6.93
C VAL A 77 -2.62 22.85 7.78
N PRO A 78 -1.35 23.14 7.40
CA PRO A 78 -0.22 22.89 8.28
C PRO A 78 -0.55 23.48 9.65
N ARG A 79 -0.62 22.66 10.70
CA ARG A 79 -0.96 23.12 12.06
C ARG A 79 0.01 24.19 12.61
N ARG A 80 1.09 24.47 11.88
CA ARG A 80 2.08 25.52 12.13
C ARG A 80 2.44 26.21 10.81
N VAL A 81 2.48 27.54 10.83
CA VAL A 81 3.15 28.33 9.77
C VAL A 81 4.65 28.14 9.96
N GLY A 82 5.30 27.52 8.97
CA GLY A 82 6.66 26.97 9.08
C GLY A 82 6.62 25.54 9.61
N SER A 83 6.82 24.56 8.73
CA SER A 83 7.04 23.17 9.15
C SER A 83 8.47 23.05 9.71
N ASP A 84 8.72 22.03 10.54
CA ASP A 84 10.09 21.68 10.99
C ASP A 84 11.01 21.29 9.80
N HIS A 85 10.50 21.34 8.56
CA HIS A 85 11.16 21.04 7.29
C HIS A 85 11.30 22.26 6.37
N SER A 86 11.00 23.48 6.85
CA SER A 86 11.19 24.74 6.09
C SER A 86 12.67 25.01 5.70
N CYS A 87 13.59 24.19 6.20
CA CYS A 87 15.03 24.20 5.89
C CYS A 87 15.50 22.91 5.18
N ALA A 88 14.59 22.06 4.69
CA ALA A 88 14.97 20.89 3.91
C ALA A 88 15.55 21.35 2.55
N GLN A 89 16.76 20.90 2.24
CA GLN A 89 17.39 21.11 0.95
C GLN A 89 16.98 19.96 0.03
N PHE A 90 16.42 20.29 -1.14
CA PHE A 90 16.09 19.33 -2.18
C PHE A 90 17.18 19.29 -3.25
N SER A 91 17.20 18.21 -4.02
CA SER A 91 18.21 18.00 -5.08
C SER A 91 18.01 18.91 -6.29
N ASP A 92 16.82 19.48 -6.48
CA ASP A 92 16.51 20.53 -7.45
C ASP A 92 15.50 21.54 -6.85
N GLU A 93 15.19 22.62 -7.56
CA GLU A 93 14.19 23.61 -7.17
C GLU A 93 12.81 22.96 -6.92
N VAL A 94 12.33 23.11 -5.69
CA VAL A 94 11.00 22.66 -5.23
C VAL A 94 10.23 23.89 -4.77
N ASP A 95 9.12 24.18 -5.43
CA ASP A 95 8.22 25.22 -4.96
C ASP A 95 7.40 24.74 -3.74
N PRO A 96 6.83 25.66 -2.93
CA PRO A 96 6.08 25.27 -1.74
C PRO A 96 4.80 24.46 -2.01
N ALA A 97 4.19 24.58 -3.19
CA ALA A 97 2.99 23.84 -3.56
C ALA A 97 3.35 22.37 -3.87
N MET A 98 4.38 22.15 -4.69
CA MET A 98 4.97 20.85 -4.97
C MET A 98 5.38 20.13 -3.68
N PHE A 99 6.00 20.83 -2.73
CA PHE A 99 6.34 20.24 -1.44
C PHE A 99 5.10 19.80 -0.64
N GLY A 100 4.04 20.61 -0.66
CA GLY A 100 2.75 20.26 -0.07
C GLY A 100 2.19 18.96 -0.66
N ASP A 101 2.17 18.87 -1.99
CA ASP A 101 1.68 17.71 -2.73
C ASP A 101 2.51 16.45 -2.45
N LEU A 102 3.84 16.56 -2.35
CA LEU A 102 4.73 15.44 -1.99
C LEU A 102 4.47 14.90 -0.58
N ILE A 103 4.27 15.78 0.41
CA ILE A 103 3.94 15.37 1.78
C ILE A 103 2.55 14.72 1.85
N GLN A 104 1.58 15.30 1.13
CA GLN A 104 0.25 14.74 1.02
C GLN A 104 0.28 13.37 0.35
N PHE A 105 1.00 13.24 -0.76
CA PHE A 105 1.22 11.99 -1.46
C PHE A 105 1.82 10.92 -0.54
N ALA A 106 2.93 11.21 0.15
CA ALA A 106 3.54 10.28 1.09
C ALA A 106 2.56 9.81 2.20
N THR A 107 1.68 10.71 2.65
CA THR A 107 0.68 10.43 3.69
C THR A 107 -0.45 9.53 3.18
N ILE A 108 -0.91 9.77 1.94
CA ILE A 108 -2.04 9.07 1.32
C ILE A 108 -1.60 7.71 0.77
N THR A 109 -0.47 7.66 0.07
CA THR A 109 0.03 6.47 -0.64
C THR A 109 0.16 5.27 0.29
N MET A 110 0.72 5.43 1.49
CA MET A 110 0.80 4.30 2.44
C MET A 110 -0.57 3.75 2.88
N ARG A 111 -1.60 4.60 2.95
CA ARG A 111 -2.96 4.21 3.37
C ARG A 111 -3.79 3.65 2.23
N VAL A 112 -3.62 4.20 1.03
CA VAL A 112 -4.36 3.81 -0.18
C VAL A 112 -3.77 2.55 -0.79
N MET A 113 -2.44 2.47 -0.85
CA MET A 113 -1.76 1.37 -1.50
C MET A 113 -1.77 0.11 -0.64
N PHE A 114 -1.81 0.17 0.68
CA PHE A 114 -1.65 -1.02 1.52
C PHE A 114 -2.87 -1.26 2.43
N PRO A 115 -3.85 -2.08 2.00
CA PRO A 115 -5.04 -2.36 2.81
C PRO A 115 -4.73 -2.85 4.22
N LEU A 116 -3.65 -3.63 4.38
CA LEU A 116 -3.21 -4.19 5.66
C LEU A 116 -2.15 -3.34 6.38
N ALA A 117 -1.90 -2.08 5.96
CA ALA A 117 -0.94 -1.18 6.62
C ALA A 117 -1.22 -0.97 8.12
N ALA A 118 -2.50 -0.99 8.52
CA ALA A 118 -2.90 -0.84 9.91
C ALA A 118 -2.37 -1.98 10.81
N TYR A 119 -2.22 -3.18 10.26
CA TYR A 119 -1.83 -4.40 10.96
C TYR A 119 -0.36 -4.78 10.75
N THR A 120 0.39 -3.97 10.00
CA THR A 120 1.78 -4.24 9.63
C THR A 120 2.71 -3.16 10.18
N ALA A 121 3.90 -3.58 10.62
CA ALA A 121 4.89 -2.77 11.29
C ALA A 121 5.77 -2.04 10.27
N PHE A 122 5.16 -1.24 9.39
CA PHE A 122 5.91 -0.26 8.62
C PHE A 122 6.49 0.76 9.61
N GLU A 123 7.83 0.84 9.71
CA GLU A 123 8.50 1.75 10.63
C GLU A 123 8.06 3.19 10.37
N GLY A 124 7.28 3.78 11.30
CA GLY A 124 6.79 5.16 11.19
C GLY A 124 7.88 6.24 11.31
N ARG A 125 9.14 5.83 11.49
CA ARG A 125 10.33 6.71 11.54
C ARG A 125 11.27 6.53 10.34
N ASP A 126 10.89 5.71 9.37
CA ASP A 126 11.71 5.51 8.18
C ASP A 126 11.63 6.76 7.29
N LYS A 127 12.69 7.57 7.33
CA LYS A 127 12.85 8.82 6.55
C LYS A 127 13.57 8.59 5.23
N THR A 128 13.91 7.35 4.88
CA THR A 128 14.71 7.06 3.68
C THR A 128 14.09 7.57 2.39
N TRP A 129 12.76 7.53 2.26
CA TRP A 129 12.07 8.12 1.10
C TRP A 129 12.27 9.65 1.02
N PHE A 130 12.26 10.33 2.17
CA PHE A 130 12.47 11.78 2.24
C PHE A 130 13.93 12.12 1.96
N ASP A 131 14.85 11.34 2.54
CA ASP A 131 16.29 11.48 2.26
C ASP A 131 16.56 11.29 0.75
N LEU A 132 15.88 10.35 0.11
CA LEU A 132 16.00 10.11 -1.33
C LEU A 132 15.43 11.26 -2.17
N LEU A 133 14.30 11.86 -1.78
CA LEU A 133 13.79 13.08 -2.43
C LEU A 133 14.74 14.27 -2.31
N SER A 134 15.48 14.34 -1.19
CA SER A 134 16.48 15.38 -0.97
C SER A 134 17.77 15.16 -1.75
N LEU A 135 18.13 13.91 -2.05
CA LEU A 135 19.44 13.56 -2.62
C LEU A 135 19.39 13.16 -4.11
N ASP A 136 18.26 12.73 -4.63
CA ASP A 136 18.12 12.19 -5.98
C ASP A 136 17.11 13.01 -6.81
N ALA A 137 17.62 13.81 -7.76
CA ALA A 137 16.81 14.68 -8.62
C ALA A 137 15.86 13.91 -9.56
N ALA A 138 16.27 12.73 -10.03
CA ALA A 138 15.39 11.89 -10.84
C ALA A 138 14.21 11.39 -9.99
N TYR A 139 14.49 10.94 -8.76
CA TYR A 139 13.46 10.47 -7.85
C TYR A 139 12.52 11.59 -7.41
N LEU A 140 13.06 12.77 -7.11
CA LEU A 140 12.27 13.96 -6.77
C LEU A 140 11.25 14.29 -7.85
N HIS A 141 11.69 14.45 -9.09
CA HIS A 141 10.81 14.85 -10.18
C HIS A 141 9.80 13.76 -10.56
N ILE A 142 10.23 12.50 -10.63
CA ILE A 142 9.29 11.40 -10.91
C ILE A 142 8.26 11.23 -9.78
N THR A 143 8.64 11.46 -8.52
CA THR A 143 7.69 11.40 -7.40
C THR A 143 6.73 12.58 -7.42
N ALA A 144 7.16 13.77 -7.82
CA ALA A 144 6.26 14.92 -7.98
C ALA A 144 5.22 14.68 -9.09
N PHE A 145 5.68 14.16 -10.24
CA PHE A 145 4.78 13.71 -11.30
C PHE A 145 3.80 12.62 -10.80
N ALA A 146 4.30 11.63 -10.04
CA ALA A 146 3.48 10.58 -9.45
C ALA A 146 2.41 11.13 -8.50
N ALA A 147 2.80 12.07 -7.64
CA ALA A 147 1.94 12.71 -6.65
C ALA A 147 0.76 13.38 -7.33
N GLU A 148 1.04 14.19 -8.34
CA GLU A 148 0.00 14.91 -9.07
C GLU A 148 -0.95 13.95 -9.82
N ASN A 149 -0.39 12.98 -10.55
CA ASN A 149 -1.18 12.00 -11.30
C ASN A 149 -2.10 11.18 -10.38
N LEU A 150 -1.57 10.67 -9.27
CA LEU A 150 -2.33 9.81 -8.36
C LEU A 150 -3.35 10.62 -7.53
N ILE A 151 -3.03 11.84 -7.10
CA ILE A 151 -4.01 12.73 -6.44
C ILE A 151 -5.15 13.08 -7.42
N GLY A 152 -4.83 13.35 -8.69
CA GLY A 152 -5.83 13.58 -9.74
C GLY A 152 -6.81 12.40 -9.91
N GLN A 153 -6.29 11.18 -9.96
CA GLN A 153 -7.14 9.97 -10.02
C GLN A 153 -8.03 9.82 -8.79
N LEU A 154 -7.46 9.97 -7.58
CA LEU A 154 -8.19 9.77 -6.31
C LEU A 154 -9.28 10.82 -6.08
N THR A 155 -9.12 12.03 -6.60
CA THR A 155 -10.11 13.12 -6.46
C THR A 155 -11.20 13.09 -7.54
N GLY A 156 -11.25 12.05 -8.38
CA GLY A 156 -12.21 11.95 -9.47
C GLY A 156 -11.92 12.91 -10.64
N ARG A 157 -10.74 13.55 -10.64
CA ARG A 157 -10.22 14.34 -11.77
C ARG A 157 -9.51 13.47 -12.81
N GLY A 158 -9.66 12.14 -12.76
CA GLY A 158 -8.97 11.18 -13.63
C GLY A 158 -9.21 11.34 -15.14
N ASN A 159 -10.16 12.18 -15.56
CA ASN A 159 -10.39 12.55 -16.96
C ASN A 159 -9.78 13.91 -17.36
N HIS A 160 -9.06 14.60 -16.47
CA HIS A 160 -8.32 15.82 -16.84
C HIS A 160 -6.95 15.47 -17.42
N GLU A 161 -6.56 16.20 -18.47
CA GLU A 161 -5.24 16.13 -19.07
C GLU A 161 -4.15 16.38 -18.00
N ILE A 162 -3.06 15.61 -18.09
CA ILE A 162 -1.87 15.81 -17.27
C ILE A 162 -1.44 17.28 -17.40
N THR A 163 -1.23 17.96 -16.28
CA THR A 163 -0.88 19.38 -16.33
C THR A 163 0.48 19.61 -17.02
N PRO A 164 0.70 20.80 -17.58
CA PRO A 164 2.02 21.18 -18.06
C PRO A 164 3.12 21.02 -16.99
N GLU A 165 2.81 21.33 -15.73
CA GLU A 165 3.71 21.23 -14.59
C GLU A 165 4.11 19.76 -14.29
N ALA A 166 3.14 18.86 -14.20
CA ALA A 166 3.37 17.41 -14.09
C ALA A 166 4.26 16.90 -15.25
N THR A 167 3.97 17.35 -16.47
CA THR A 167 4.70 16.95 -17.67
C THR A 167 6.16 17.41 -17.62
N LEU A 168 6.42 18.63 -17.13
CA LEU A 168 7.78 19.13 -16.94
C LEU A 168 8.56 18.28 -15.93
N HIS A 169 7.93 17.89 -14.81
CA HIS A 169 8.55 16.98 -13.84
C HIS A 169 8.84 15.60 -14.45
N LEU A 170 7.92 15.03 -15.23
CA LEU A 170 8.18 13.80 -15.96
C LEU A 170 9.41 13.93 -16.89
N ILE A 171 9.47 15.01 -17.68
CA ILE A 171 10.58 15.26 -18.61
C ILE A 171 11.92 15.37 -17.86
N LYS A 172 11.99 16.22 -16.82
CA LYS A 172 13.22 16.39 -16.01
C LYS A 172 13.65 15.09 -15.35
N GLY A 173 12.70 14.36 -14.75
CA GLY A 173 12.98 13.09 -14.09
C GLY A 173 13.53 12.03 -15.05
N VAL A 174 12.95 11.92 -16.25
CA VAL A 174 13.43 11.01 -17.31
C VAL A 174 14.78 11.45 -17.88
N GLN A 175 15.03 12.76 -18.01
CA GLN A 175 16.33 13.29 -18.43
C GLN A 175 17.43 12.87 -17.44
N HIS A 176 17.25 13.13 -16.14
CA HIS A 176 18.21 12.71 -15.11
C HIS A 176 18.40 11.19 -15.05
N LEU A 177 17.32 10.42 -15.19
CA LEU A 177 17.42 8.96 -15.27
C LEU A 177 18.27 8.54 -16.48
N ARG A 178 18.03 9.14 -17.65
CA ARG A 178 18.76 8.82 -18.88
C ARG A 178 20.24 9.19 -18.76
N GLU A 179 20.55 10.38 -18.25
CA GLU A 179 21.92 10.81 -17.99
C GLU A 179 22.63 9.82 -17.06
N ARG A 180 21.98 9.41 -15.97
CA ARG A 180 22.53 8.42 -15.04
C ARG A 180 22.78 7.07 -15.71
N LEU A 181 21.85 6.58 -16.52
CA LEU A 181 21.98 5.28 -17.18
C LEU A 181 23.06 5.26 -18.27
N LEU A 182 23.28 6.40 -18.95
CA LEU A 182 24.27 6.52 -20.02
C LEU A 182 25.67 6.89 -19.53
N LEU A 183 25.76 7.79 -18.56
CA LEU A 183 27.01 8.46 -18.16
C LEU A 183 27.42 8.15 -16.71
N GLY A 184 26.51 7.63 -15.88
CA GLY A 184 26.80 7.29 -14.49
C GLY A 184 27.73 6.09 -14.36
N ASP A 185 28.32 5.94 -13.18
CA ASP A 185 29.05 4.72 -12.82
C ASP A 185 28.09 3.52 -12.64
N GLU A 186 28.64 2.32 -12.57
CA GLU A 186 27.84 1.10 -12.44
C GLU A 186 27.01 1.07 -11.16
N GLU A 187 27.51 1.67 -10.07
CA GLU A 187 26.79 1.73 -8.79
C GLU A 187 25.55 2.62 -8.87
N ALA A 188 25.67 3.79 -9.52
CA ALA A 188 24.55 4.70 -9.74
C ALA A 188 23.47 4.07 -10.63
N LYS A 189 23.86 3.34 -11.68
CA LYS A 189 22.92 2.63 -12.58
C LYS A 189 22.07 1.60 -11.85
N ILE A 190 22.63 0.95 -10.84
CA ILE A 190 21.92 -0.08 -10.07
C ILE A 190 21.50 0.39 -8.68
N SER A 191 21.62 1.67 -8.35
CA SER A 191 21.30 2.24 -7.04
C SER A 191 19.83 2.07 -6.63
N GLU A 192 19.53 2.19 -5.33
CA GLU A 192 18.13 2.21 -4.87
C GLU A 192 17.34 3.37 -5.48
N GLY A 193 17.96 4.54 -5.69
CA GLY A 193 17.33 5.67 -6.37
C GLY A 193 16.87 5.33 -7.79
N THR A 194 17.72 4.63 -8.56
CA THR A 194 17.34 4.18 -9.91
C THR A 194 16.23 3.15 -9.88
N VAL A 195 16.27 2.18 -8.96
CA VAL A 195 15.18 1.21 -8.77
C VAL A 195 13.88 1.92 -8.41
N SER A 196 13.92 2.88 -7.48
CA SER A 196 12.76 3.67 -7.07
C SER A 196 12.16 4.45 -8.24
N VAL A 197 12.97 5.13 -9.04
CA VAL A 197 12.50 5.89 -10.20
C VAL A 197 11.79 5.00 -11.21
N VAL A 198 12.42 3.89 -11.63
CA VAL A 198 11.83 3.02 -12.65
C VAL A 198 10.58 2.30 -12.11
N LEU A 199 10.56 1.95 -10.82
CA LEU A 199 9.38 1.39 -10.17
C LEU A 199 8.22 2.38 -10.11
N THR A 200 8.48 3.63 -9.74
CA THR A 200 7.43 4.67 -9.75
C THR A 200 6.85 4.87 -11.15
N LEU A 201 7.68 4.87 -12.20
CA LEU A 201 7.20 4.92 -13.59
C LEU A 201 6.32 3.70 -13.94
N ALA A 202 6.71 2.50 -13.52
CA ALA A 202 5.91 1.28 -13.71
C ALA A 202 4.55 1.37 -13.01
N ILE A 203 4.51 1.86 -11.77
CA ILE A 203 3.29 2.06 -10.98
C ILE A 203 2.34 3.02 -11.70
N ILE A 204 2.84 4.17 -12.17
CA ILE A 204 2.02 5.18 -12.85
C ILE A 204 1.47 4.62 -14.17
N ALA A 205 2.33 4.02 -15.00
CA ALA A 205 1.91 3.42 -16.26
C ALA A 205 0.82 2.35 -16.03
N HIS A 206 1.01 1.50 -15.02
CA HIS A 206 0.02 0.49 -14.64
C HIS A 206 -1.30 1.12 -14.19
N SER A 207 -1.25 2.16 -13.34
CA SER A 207 -2.45 2.86 -12.85
C SER A 207 -3.22 3.57 -13.96
N ASN A 208 -2.53 4.06 -14.98
CA ASN A 208 -3.12 4.74 -16.13
C ASN A 208 -3.65 3.74 -17.18
N GLY A 209 -3.52 2.43 -16.96
CA GLY A 209 -3.90 1.41 -17.93
C GLY A 209 -2.90 1.23 -19.08
N ASP A 210 -1.75 1.90 -19.05
CA ASP A 210 -0.63 1.64 -19.97
C ASP A 210 0.13 0.38 -19.55
N TYR A 211 -0.50 -0.77 -19.75
CA TYR A 211 0.07 -2.07 -19.42
C TYR A 211 1.34 -2.37 -20.22
N HIS A 212 1.46 -1.82 -21.44
CA HIS A 212 2.64 -2.02 -22.26
C HIS A 212 3.85 -1.26 -21.72
N GLY A 213 3.70 0.03 -21.41
CA GLY A 213 4.73 0.84 -20.78
C GLY A 213 5.13 0.28 -19.42
N ALA A 214 4.15 -0.11 -18.59
CA ALA A 214 4.41 -0.76 -17.31
C ALA A 214 5.29 -2.01 -17.47
N LYS A 215 5.01 -2.86 -18.48
CA LYS A 215 5.82 -4.04 -18.77
C LYS A 215 7.24 -3.71 -19.18
N LYS A 216 7.44 -2.66 -19.98
CA LYS A 216 8.79 -2.22 -20.35
C LYS A 216 9.58 -1.72 -19.15
N HIS A 217 8.95 -0.99 -18.23
CA HIS A 217 9.59 -0.57 -16.99
C HIS A 217 9.94 -1.77 -16.10
N MET A 218 9.05 -2.76 -15.96
CA MET A 218 9.31 -3.98 -15.19
C MET A 218 10.42 -4.86 -15.80
N GLU A 219 10.47 -4.99 -17.14
CA GLU A 219 11.58 -5.66 -17.84
C GLU A 219 12.92 -4.93 -17.59
N GLY A 220 12.91 -3.59 -17.54
CA GLY A 220 14.07 -2.78 -17.17
C GLY A 220 14.50 -3.00 -15.71
N LEU A 221 13.54 -3.00 -14.78
CA LEU A 221 13.79 -3.29 -13.37
C LEU A 221 14.38 -4.68 -13.17
N ARG A 222 13.87 -5.68 -13.89
CA ARG A 222 14.41 -7.04 -13.84
C ARG A 222 15.90 -7.05 -14.16
N LYS A 223 16.32 -6.38 -15.23
CA LYS A 223 17.75 -6.26 -15.59
C LYS A 223 18.57 -5.60 -14.49
N ILE A 224 18.05 -4.52 -13.89
CA ILE A 224 18.73 -3.84 -12.77
C ILE A 224 18.86 -4.78 -11.58
N VAL A 225 17.81 -5.52 -11.23
CA VAL A 225 17.81 -6.49 -10.12
C VAL A 225 18.80 -7.63 -10.38
N ASP A 226 18.85 -8.16 -11.60
CA ASP A 226 19.80 -9.21 -11.96
C ASP A 226 21.25 -8.72 -11.81
N LEU A 227 21.55 -7.48 -12.26
CA LEU A 227 22.86 -6.85 -12.07
C LEU A 227 23.21 -6.61 -10.60
N ARG A 228 22.22 -6.45 -9.70
CA ARG A 228 22.42 -6.36 -8.24
C ARG A 228 22.64 -7.71 -7.57
N GLY A 229 22.62 -8.82 -8.31
CA GLY A 229 22.70 -10.17 -7.74
C GLY A 229 21.34 -10.75 -7.33
N GLY A 230 20.24 -10.28 -7.92
CA GLY A 230 18.90 -10.84 -7.75
C GLY A 230 18.07 -10.21 -6.62
N LEU A 231 16.84 -10.70 -6.45
CA LEU A 231 15.85 -10.16 -5.51
C LEU A 231 16.31 -10.18 -4.04
N GLY A 232 17.18 -11.12 -3.67
CA GLY A 232 17.75 -11.21 -2.34
C GLY A 232 18.54 -9.97 -1.91
N SER A 233 19.12 -9.24 -2.88
CA SER A 233 19.89 -8.01 -2.63
C SER A 233 19.03 -6.88 -2.02
N LEU A 234 17.72 -6.91 -2.24
CA LEU A 234 16.77 -5.91 -1.73
C LEU A 234 16.24 -6.27 -0.33
N ARG A 235 16.45 -7.50 0.16
CA ARG A 235 15.93 -7.94 1.46
C ARG A 235 16.70 -7.39 2.67
N GLY A 236 17.92 -6.88 2.47
CA GLY A 236 18.83 -6.49 3.55
C GLY A 236 18.52 -5.15 4.24
N ARG A 237 17.95 -4.17 3.52
CA ARG A 237 17.66 -2.82 4.06
C ARG A 237 16.16 -2.56 4.14
N ASN A 238 15.71 -1.77 5.13
CA ASN A 238 14.28 -1.44 5.32
C ASN A 238 13.65 -0.80 4.08
N PHE A 239 14.36 0.10 3.39
CA PHE A 239 13.89 0.71 2.14
C PHE A 239 13.83 -0.30 0.99
N GLY A 240 14.85 -1.16 0.86
CA GLY A 240 14.88 -2.25 -0.12
C GLY A 240 13.70 -3.22 0.02
N LYS A 241 13.27 -3.54 1.25
CA LYS A 241 12.08 -4.38 1.50
C LYS A 241 10.79 -3.74 0.98
N LYS A 242 10.65 -2.42 1.13
CA LYS A 242 9.49 -1.68 0.58
C LYS A 242 9.51 -1.69 -0.95
N LEU A 243 10.67 -1.47 -1.55
CA LEU A 243 10.85 -1.55 -3.00
C LEU A 243 10.51 -2.94 -3.53
N LEU A 244 11.02 -3.99 -2.88
CA LEU A 244 10.73 -5.37 -3.25
C LEU A 244 9.23 -5.66 -3.17
N MET A 245 8.58 -5.25 -2.08
CA MET A 245 7.14 -5.42 -1.93
C MET A 245 6.36 -4.75 -3.05
N GLU A 246 6.61 -3.47 -3.35
CA GLU A 246 5.90 -2.78 -4.43
C GLU A 246 6.21 -3.37 -5.81
N MET A 247 7.45 -3.78 -6.05
CA MET A 247 7.86 -4.43 -7.29
C MET A 247 7.07 -5.72 -7.54
N LEU A 248 6.96 -6.59 -6.53
CA LEU A 248 6.18 -7.84 -6.68
C LEU A 248 4.68 -7.55 -6.80
N ARG A 249 4.16 -6.53 -6.10
CA ARG A 249 2.74 -6.14 -6.21
C ARG A 249 2.37 -5.70 -7.61
N ILE A 250 3.22 -4.88 -8.26
CA ILE A 250 3.00 -4.46 -9.64
C ILE A 250 3.14 -5.63 -10.61
N ASP A 251 4.14 -6.49 -10.43
CA ASP A 251 4.31 -7.66 -11.29
C ASP A 251 3.10 -8.61 -11.26
N ILE A 252 2.64 -8.97 -10.04
CA ILE A 252 1.45 -9.80 -9.83
C ILE A 252 0.21 -9.07 -10.36
N GLY A 253 0.06 -7.78 -10.04
CA GLY A 253 -1.06 -6.96 -10.48
C GLY A 253 -1.16 -6.96 -12.00
N MET A 254 -0.07 -6.71 -12.71
CA MET A 254 -0.05 -6.74 -14.17
C MET A 254 -0.43 -8.09 -14.76
N ALA A 255 0.08 -9.19 -14.19
CA ALA A 255 -0.28 -10.53 -14.62
C ALA A 255 -1.78 -10.82 -14.43
N MET A 256 -2.35 -10.39 -13.30
CA MET A 256 -3.79 -10.50 -13.05
C MET A 256 -4.63 -9.65 -14.01
N HIS A 257 -4.20 -8.42 -14.32
CA HIS A 257 -4.96 -7.49 -15.15
C HIS A 257 -4.87 -7.81 -16.65
N SER A 258 -3.70 -8.21 -17.15
CA SER A 258 -3.47 -8.42 -18.58
C SER A 258 -3.51 -9.90 -19.00
N GLY A 259 -3.52 -10.83 -18.04
CA GLY A 259 -3.35 -12.26 -18.30
C GLY A 259 -1.95 -12.64 -18.78
N SER A 260 -0.98 -11.72 -18.75
CA SER A 260 0.40 -12.00 -19.13
C SER A 260 1.13 -12.84 -18.08
N SER A 261 2.21 -13.48 -18.48
CA SER A 261 3.18 -14.05 -17.54
C SER A 261 3.79 -12.96 -16.65
N THR A 262 4.14 -13.33 -15.42
CA THR A 262 4.93 -12.49 -14.52
C THR A 262 6.37 -12.30 -15.01
N VAL A 263 7.01 -11.21 -14.61
CA VAL A 263 8.42 -10.91 -14.89
C VAL A 263 9.35 -11.64 -13.90
N PHE A 264 8.91 -11.79 -12.65
CA PHE A 264 9.61 -12.59 -11.64
C PHE A 264 8.95 -13.95 -11.47
N PHE A 265 9.74 -14.95 -11.06
CA PHE A 265 9.28 -16.31 -10.80
C PHE A 265 8.48 -16.92 -11.98
N SER A 266 8.82 -16.52 -13.21
CA SER A 266 8.14 -16.98 -14.43
C SER A 266 8.50 -18.43 -14.78
N ASP A 267 9.68 -18.87 -14.36
CA ASP A 267 10.17 -20.23 -14.48
C ASP A 267 10.72 -20.70 -13.13
N ALA A 268 9.99 -21.61 -12.50
CA ALA A 268 10.32 -22.15 -11.18
C ALA A 268 11.64 -22.97 -11.17
N SER A 269 12.13 -23.41 -12.34
CA SER A 269 13.41 -24.12 -12.43
C SER A 269 14.61 -23.17 -12.34
N SER A 270 14.47 -21.95 -12.86
CA SER A 270 15.50 -20.91 -12.85
C SER A 270 15.39 -20.01 -11.62
N GLU A 271 14.16 -19.68 -11.20
CA GLU A 271 13.87 -18.77 -10.09
C GLU A 271 12.76 -19.40 -9.21
N PRO A 272 13.11 -20.22 -8.21
CA PRO A 272 12.13 -20.95 -7.42
C PRO A 272 11.27 -19.99 -6.60
N TYR A 273 9.98 -20.34 -6.45
CA TYR A 273 9.03 -19.55 -5.66
C TYR A 273 9.50 -19.39 -4.22
N VAL A 274 9.16 -18.23 -3.63
CA VAL A 274 9.30 -18.00 -2.19
C VAL A 274 8.63 -19.16 -1.42
N PRO A 275 9.32 -19.80 -0.46
CA PRO A 275 8.71 -20.84 0.37
C PRO A 275 7.49 -20.31 1.13
N TYR A 276 6.52 -21.16 1.41
CA TYR A 276 5.43 -20.76 2.31
C TYR A 276 6.00 -20.42 3.69
N PRO A 277 5.64 -19.26 4.26
CA PRO A 277 6.15 -18.86 5.57
C PRO A 277 5.61 -19.76 6.68
N ASP A 278 6.43 -20.05 7.69
CA ASP A 278 5.96 -20.74 8.89
C ASP A 278 5.20 -19.76 9.80
N LEU A 279 3.89 -19.68 9.57
CA LEU A 279 3.00 -18.79 10.32
C LEU A 279 2.65 -19.31 11.73
N LYS A 280 3.01 -20.56 12.06
CA LYS A 280 2.69 -21.19 13.35
C LYS A 280 3.64 -20.77 14.47
N VAL A 281 4.85 -20.32 14.13
CA VAL A 281 5.92 -19.97 15.07
C VAL A 281 5.73 -18.61 15.74
N TRP A 282 4.71 -17.83 15.35
CA TRP A 282 4.46 -16.52 15.97
C TRP A 282 4.09 -16.69 17.46
N PRO A 283 4.86 -16.12 18.42
CA PRO A 283 4.74 -16.44 19.83
C PRO A 283 3.49 -15.81 20.44
N THR A 284 2.37 -16.55 20.40
CA THR A 284 1.18 -16.22 21.14
C THR A 284 1.16 -16.96 22.47
N ARG A 285 1.28 -16.19 23.56
CA ARG A 285 1.12 -16.63 24.96
C ARG A 285 -0.26 -17.24 25.28
N LYS A 286 -1.19 -17.19 24.34
CA LYS A 286 -2.42 -17.96 24.31
C LYS A 286 -2.39 -18.70 22.97
N THR A 287 -1.95 -19.95 22.98
CA THR A 287 -2.41 -20.95 22.02
C THR A 287 -3.93 -20.99 22.17
N ILE A 288 -4.63 -20.11 21.46
CA ILE A 288 -5.98 -20.43 21.04
C ILE A 288 -5.72 -21.59 20.10
N GLU A 289 -6.01 -22.80 20.56
CA GLU A 289 -6.18 -23.95 19.69
C GLU A 289 -6.96 -23.43 18.49
N VAL A 290 -6.31 -23.37 17.33
CA VAL A 290 -7.01 -23.16 16.07
C VAL A 290 -7.99 -24.33 16.05
N LYS A 291 -9.26 -24.06 16.38
CA LYS A 291 -10.29 -25.08 16.42
C LYS A 291 -10.14 -25.86 15.14
N HIS A 292 -9.97 -27.17 15.31
CA HIS A 292 -9.83 -28.13 14.24
C HIS A 292 -10.74 -27.75 13.08
N SER A 293 -10.16 -27.71 11.87
CA SER A 293 -10.90 -27.56 10.62
C SER A 293 -12.22 -28.29 10.72
N SER A 294 -13.32 -27.67 10.28
CA SER A 294 -14.61 -28.36 10.29
C SER A 294 -14.47 -29.66 9.48
N PRO A 295 -15.22 -30.73 9.84
CA PRO A 295 -15.18 -31.98 9.09
C PRO A 295 -15.36 -31.76 7.57
N ASP A 296 -16.25 -30.83 7.23
CA ASP A 296 -16.53 -30.37 5.87
C ASP A 296 -15.31 -29.74 5.17
N GLU A 297 -14.49 -28.96 5.89
CA GLU A 297 -13.28 -28.36 5.32
C GLU A 297 -12.18 -29.41 5.09
N THR A 298 -11.97 -30.33 6.05
CA THR A 298 -10.99 -31.42 5.85
C THR A 298 -11.34 -32.29 4.66
N SER A 299 -12.61 -32.70 4.55
CA SER A 299 -13.07 -33.49 3.42
C SER A 299 -12.97 -32.74 2.09
N PHE A 300 -13.12 -31.41 2.12
CA PHE A 300 -13.01 -30.57 0.94
C PHE A 300 -11.56 -30.39 0.48
N LEU A 301 -10.62 -30.16 1.41
CA LEU A 301 -9.20 -30.00 1.10
C LEU A 301 -8.58 -31.28 0.53
N ASP A 302 -9.10 -32.44 0.91
CA ASP A 302 -8.65 -33.73 0.38
C ASP A 302 -9.01 -33.93 -1.11
N ILE A 303 -9.99 -33.17 -1.62
CA ILE A 303 -10.46 -33.25 -3.03
C ILE A 303 -9.71 -32.26 -3.93
N LEU A 304 -9.15 -31.19 -3.36
CA LEU A 304 -8.45 -30.17 -4.13
C LEU A 304 -7.06 -30.63 -4.59
N ASP A 305 -6.57 -30.01 -5.66
CA ASP A 305 -5.16 -30.08 -6.03
C ASP A 305 -4.25 -29.73 -4.83
N LYS A 306 -3.15 -30.45 -4.68
CA LYS A 306 -2.27 -30.36 -3.49
C LYS A 306 -1.62 -28.99 -3.34
N ASP A 307 -1.23 -28.37 -4.45
CA ASP A 307 -0.60 -27.05 -4.40
C ASP A 307 -1.65 -25.98 -4.08
N LEU A 308 -2.88 -26.15 -4.58
CA LEU A 308 -4.02 -25.30 -4.27
C LEU A 308 -4.43 -25.41 -2.79
N ALA A 309 -4.49 -26.63 -2.24
CA ALA A 309 -4.75 -26.87 -0.82
C ALA A 309 -3.67 -26.26 0.09
N SER A 310 -2.41 -26.27 -0.36
CA SER A 310 -1.30 -25.62 0.34
C SER A 310 -1.42 -24.09 0.35
N ALA A 311 -1.80 -23.50 -0.79
CA ALA A 311 -2.08 -22.07 -0.90
C ALA A 311 -3.27 -21.66 -0.01
N TRP A 312 -4.35 -22.45 -0.05
CA TRP A 312 -5.52 -22.29 0.83
C TRP A 312 -5.13 -22.26 2.31
N THR A 313 -4.40 -23.28 2.74
CA THR A 313 -3.99 -23.44 4.15
C THR A 313 -3.13 -22.28 4.62
N THR A 314 -2.18 -21.84 3.78
CA THR A 314 -1.32 -20.70 4.08
C THR A 314 -2.13 -19.41 4.24
N MET A 315 -3.07 -19.16 3.31
CA MET A 315 -3.92 -17.97 3.38
C MET A 315 -4.88 -17.97 4.56
N LYS A 316 -5.46 -19.12 4.90
CA LYS A 316 -6.29 -19.26 6.11
C LYS A 316 -5.51 -18.95 7.38
N GLN A 317 -4.29 -19.47 7.50
CA GLN A 317 -3.40 -19.15 8.61
C GLN A 317 -3.05 -17.66 8.64
N PHE A 318 -2.78 -17.06 7.49
CA PHE A 318 -2.49 -15.63 7.37
C PHE A 318 -3.67 -14.75 7.81
N CYS A 319 -4.89 -15.02 7.33
CA CYS A 319 -6.10 -14.29 7.76
C CYS A 319 -6.30 -14.39 9.28
N SER A 320 -6.13 -15.59 9.84
CA SER A 320 -6.21 -15.82 11.28
C SER A 320 -5.15 -15.02 12.05
N LEU A 321 -3.92 -14.98 11.53
CA LEU A 321 -2.81 -14.23 12.12
C LEU A 321 -3.07 -12.71 12.09
N ILE A 322 -3.65 -12.17 11.02
CA ILE A 322 -4.04 -10.75 10.95
C ILE A 322 -5.11 -10.43 12.00
N ASN A 323 -6.15 -11.26 12.13
CA ASN A 323 -7.18 -11.08 13.16
C ASN A 323 -6.59 -11.13 14.57
N LEU A 324 -5.64 -12.04 14.81
CA LEU A 324 -4.95 -12.16 16.08
C LEU A 324 -4.06 -10.94 16.39
N ALA A 325 -3.36 -10.42 15.38
CA ALA A 325 -2.59 -9.20 15.48
C ALA A 325 -3.50 -8.01 15.83
N ALA A 326 -4.64 -7.88 15.16
CA ALA A 326 -5.64 -6.86 15.44
C ALA A 326 -6.20 -6.96 16.87
N GLN A 327 -6.61 -8.16 17.31
CA GLN A 327 -7.12 -8.39 18.66
C GLN A 327 -6.09 -8.13 19.75
N SER A 328 -4.83 -8.49 19.50
CA SER A 328 -3.73 -8.29 20.44
C SER A 328 -3.09 -6.91 20.37
N GLN A 329 -3.57 -6.03 19.48
CA GLN A 329 -2.99 -4.70 19.24
C GLN A 329 -1.50 -4.75 18.89
N ARG A 330 -1.11 -5.80 18.17
CA ARG A 330 0.24 -6.03 17.67
C ARG A 330 0.28 -5.80 16.17
N LYS A 331 1.45 -5.41 15.68
CA LYS A 331 1.72 -5.30 14.25
C LYS A 331 2.61 -6.43 13.79
N LEU A 332 2.30 -7.00 12.62
CA LEU A 332 3.12 -8.03 11.99
C LEU A 332 4.31 -7.41 11.27
N PRO A 333 5.46 -8.10 11.18
CA PRO A 333 6.56 -7.67 10.34
C PRO A 333 6.11 -7.57 8.86
N PRO A 334 6.52 -6.55 8.10
CA PRO A 334 6.20 -6.42 6.68
C PRO A 334 6.60 -7.65 5.84
N GLU A 335 7.62 -8.39 6.26
CA GLU A 335 8.09 -9.61 5.62
C GLU A 335 7.01 -10.70 5.63
N VAL A 336 6.18 -10.79 6.68
CA VAL A 336 5.07 -11.75 6.73
C VAL A 336 4.07 -11.45 5.62
N LEU A 337 3.78 -10.17 5.37
CA LEU A 337 2.91 -9.75 4.27
C LEU A 337 3.54 -10.09 2.92
N LEU A 338 4.81 -9.68 2.73
CA LEU A 338 5.56 -9.88 1.50
C LEU A 338 5.70 -11.36 1.12
N ASP A 339 6.18 -12.18 2.06
CA ASP A 339 6.48 -13.59 1.80
C ASP A 339 5.19 -14.41 1.63
N THR A 340 4.11 -14.07 2.36
CA THR A 340 2.80 -14.70 2.13
C THR A 340 2.26 -14.35 0.75
N MET A 341 2.25 -13.06 0.39
CA MET A 341 1.78 -12.60 -0.92
C MET A 341 2.58 -13.24 -2.05
N ALA A 342 3.91 -13.19 -1.99
CA ALA A 342 4.77 -13.74 -3.03
C ALA A 342 4.64 -15.28 -3.13
N SER A 343 4.65 -15.99 -2.00
CA SER A 343 4.55 -17.46 -2.03
C SER A 343 3.19 -17.95 -2.57
N VAL A 344 2.10 -17.27 -2.23
CA VAL A 344 0.75 -17.69 -2.65
C VAL A 344 0.43 -17.22 -4.07
N MET A 345 0.56 -15.92 -4.36
CA MET A 345 0.01 -15.35 -5.58
C MET A 345 0.78 -15.79 -6.84
N TYR A 346 2.11 -15.90 -6.78
CA TYR A 346 2.89 -16.41 -7.94
C TYR A 346 2.51 -17.86 -8.27
N ARG A 347 2.33 -18.72 -7.27
CA ARG A 347 1.88 -20.10 -7.50
C ARG A 347 0.46 -20.16 -8.06
N LEU A 348 -0.48 -19.40 -7.48
CA LEU A 348 -1.86 -19.34 -7.98
C LEU A 348 -1.95 -18.82 -9.42
N LEU A 349 -1.10 -17.87 -9.81
CA LEU A 349 -1.06 -17.36 -11.18
C LEU A 349 -0.59 -18.43 -12.18
N GLN A 350 0.31 -19.31 -11.77
CA GLN A 350 0.94 -20.32 -12.62
C GLN A 350 0.15 -21.64 -12.71
N MET A 351 -0.67 -21.95 -11.71
CA MET A 351 -1.60 -23.09 -11.76
C MET A 351 -2.52 -23.01 -12.99
N THR A 352 -2.96 -24.14 -13.53
CA THR A 352 -4.01 -24.18 -14.55
C THR A 352 -4.92 -25.36 -14.28
N PHE A 353 -6.24 -25.13 -14.35
CA PHE A 353 -7.25 -26.13 -14.08
C PHE A 353 -8.33 -26.07 -15.16
N GLU A 354 -9.08 -27.17 -15.29
CA GLU A 354 -10.19 -27.26 -16.24
C GLU A 354 -11.26 -26.21 -15.94
N ILE A 355 -11.84 -25.60 -16.98
CA ILE A 355 -12.90 -24.61 -16.82
C ILE A 355 -14.12 -25.28 -16.20
N GLY A 356 -14.69 -24.67 -15.15
CA GLY A 356 -15.83 -25.22 -14.41
C GLY A 356 -15.46 -26.25 -13.33
N SER A 357 -14.19 -26.62 -13.20
CA SER A 357 -13.73 -27.48 -12.10
C SER A 357 -13.74 -26.76 -10.75
N ASN A 358 -13.85 -27.55 -9.67
CA ASN A 358 -13.76 -27.06 -8.29
C ASN A 358 -12.43 -26.35 -8.06
N ASP A 359 -11.32 -26.92 -8.51
CA ASP A 359 -10.00 -26.31 -8.40
C ASP A 359 -9.92 -24.95 -9.08
N GLN A 360 -10.52 -24.80 -10.27
CA GLN A 360 -10.54 -23.53 -10.97
C GLN A 360 -11.36 -22.47 -10.24
N ALA A 361 -12.53 -22.83 -9.70
CA ALA A 361 -13.36 -21.91 -8.92
C ALA A 361 -12.63 -21.45 -7.65
N MET A 362 -11.98 -22.38 -6.96
CA MET A 362 -11.23 -22.10 -5.74
C MET A 362 -9.98 -21.27 -5.98
N ARG A 363 -9.24 -21.57 -7.04
CA ARG A 363 -8.10 -20.77 -7.48
C ARG A 363 -8.52 -19.33 -7.78
N LEU A 364 -9.63 -19.12 -8.49
CA LEU A 364 -10.15 -17.78 -8.78
C LEU A 364 -10.63 -17.07 -7.52
N GLY A 365 -11.31 -17.76 -6.61
CA GLY A 365 -11.71 -17.23 -5.31
C GLY A 365 -10.51 -16.80 -4.44
N LEU A 366 -9.46 -17.62 -4.40
CA LEU A 366 -8.21 -17.29 -3.71
C LEU A 366 -7.48 -16.10 -4.35
N LEU A 367 -7.38 -16.05 -5.68
CA LEU A 367 -6.82 -14.90 -6.39
C LEU A 367 -7.63 -13.62 -6.11
N SER A 368 -8.96 -13.72 -6.07
CA SER A 368 -9.87 -12.62 -5.74
C SER A 368 -9.62 -12.08 -4.33
N LEU A 369 -9.55 -12.96 -3.34
CA LEU A 369 -9.21 -12.60 -1.96
C LEU A 369 -7.79 -11.98 -1.87
N CYS A 370 -6.80 -12.62 -2.48
CA CYS A 370 -5.41 -12.16 -2.41
C CYS A 370 -5.26 -10.79 -3.07
N HIS A 371 -5.90 -10.57 -4.22
CA HIS A 371 -5.95 -9.26 -4.84
C HIS A 371 -6.56 -8.23 -3.89
N HIS A 372 -7.70 -8.52 -3.28
CA HIS A 372 -8.39 -7.62 -2.35
C HIS A 372 -7.51 -7.16 -1.18
N ILE A 373 -6.79 -8.09 -0.55
CA ILE A 373 -6.06 -7.77 0.69
C ILE A 373 -4.61 -7.34 0.44
N PHE A 374 -3.98 -7.75 -0.67
CA PHE A 374 -2.59 -7.45 -0.98
C PHE A 374 -2.42 -6.38 -2.05
N LEU A 375 -3.29 -6.31 -3.06
CA LEU A 375 -3.06 -5.50 -4.27
C LEU A 375 -4.02 -4.33 -4.42
N GLN A 376 -5.25 -4.44 -3.91
CA GLN A 376 -6.29 -3.46 -4.16
C GLN A 376 -5.92 -2.09 -3.60
N TRP A 377 -6.02 -1.07 -4.45
CA TRP A 377 -5.87 0.33 -4.07
C TRP A 377 -7.19 0.85 -3.56
N ARG A 378 -7.54 0.44 -2.34
CA ARG A 378 -8.78 0.77 -1.64
C ARG A 378 -10.06 0.55 -2.47
N ASP A 379 -10.49 1.55 -3.24
CA ASP A 379 -11.76 1.58 -3.98
C ASP A 379 -11.58 1.45 -5.51
N VAL A 380 -10.34 1.39 -6.01
CA VAL A 380 -10.08 1.04 -7.42
C VAL A 380 -10.32 -0.46 -7.56
N LYS A 381 -11.55 -0.82 -7.97
CA LYS A 381 -11.91 -2.19 -8.33
C LYS A 381 -11.11 -2.63 -9.56
N LEU A 382 -10.82 -3.93 -9.65
CA LEU A 382 -10.19 -4.56 -10.81
C LEU A 382 -10.78 -3.99 -12.11
N PRO A 383 -10.02 -3.24 -12.92
CA PRO A 383 -10.51 -2.66 -14.19
C PRO A 383 -10.71 -3.71 -15.29
N HIS A 384 -10.71 -5.02 -14.99
CA HIS A 384 -10.69 -6.06 -16.00
C HIS A 384 -11.96 -6.93 -16.03
N PRO A 385 -12.84 -6.74 -17.03
CA PRO A 385 -14.03 -7.57 -17.23
C PRO A 385 -13.72 -9.06 -17.38
N HIS A 386 -12.57 -9.45 -17.94
CA HIS A 386 -12.34 -10.87 -18.23
C HIS A 386 -12.14 -11.72 -16.95
N PHE A 387 -11.48 -11.19 -15.91
CA PHE A 387 -11.32 -11.93 -14.66
C PHE A 387 -12.67 -12.13 -13.97
N SER A 388 -13.43 -11.05 -13.84
CA SER A 388 -14.78 -11.10 -13.24
C SER A 388 -15.71 -11.99 -14.03
N LEU A 389 -15.72 -11.91 -15.37
CA LEU A 389 -16.50 -12.81 -16.22
C LEU A 389 -16.11 -14.26 -16.02
N ARG A 390 -14.81 -14.59 -16.04
CA ARG A 390 -14.34 -15.98 -15.85
C ARG A 390 -14.72 -16.51 -14.47
N PHE A 391 -14.59 -15.69 -13.42
CA PHE A 391 -14.98 -16.08 -12.08
C PHE A 391 -16.48 -16.30 -11.97
N ARG A 392 -17.29 -15.38 -12.50
CA ARG A 392 -18.74 -15.52 -12.58
C ARG A 392 -19.15 -16.79 -13.33
N SER A 393 -18.54 -17.08 -14.49
CA SER A 393 -18.83 -18.30 -15.25
C SER A 393 -18.55 -19.57 -14.45
N CYS A 394 -17.49 -19.60 -13.65
CA CYS A 394 -17.22 -20.75 -12.78
C CYS A 394 -18.29 -20.87 -11.67
N LEU A 395 -18.66 -19.76 -11.03
CA LEU A 395 -19.63 -19.75 -9.92
C LEU A 395 -21.06 -20.12 -10.36
N LEU A 396 -21.40 -19.93 -11.62
CA LEU A 396 -22.69 -20.29 -12.20
C LEU A 396 -22.72 -21.70 -12.81
N ASP A 397 -21.59 -22.41 -12.82
CA ASP A 397 -21.55 -23.79 -13.31
C ASP A 397 -22.31 -24.71 -12.34
N LEU A 398 -23.37 -25.37 -12.85
CA LEU A 398 -24.21 -26.24 -12.05
C LEU A 398 -23.44 -27.43 -11.46
N LYS A 399 -22.40 -27.92 -12.16
CA LYS A 399 -21.54 -29.00 -11.64
C LYS A 399 -20.78 -28.57 -10.39
N LEU A 400 -20.36 -27.31 -10.34
CA LEU A 400 -19.71 -26.74 -9.17
C LEU A 400 -20.71 -26.64 -8.01
N VAL A 401 -21.91 -26.09 -8.27
CA VAL A 401 -22.96 -25.90 -7.26
C VAL A 401 -23.36 -27.23 -6.61
N ASP A 402 -23.47 -28.30 -7.40
CA ASP A 402 -23.88 -29.62 -6.91
C ASP A 402 -22.76 -30.39 -6.20
N SER A 403 -21.49 -30.12 -6.53
CA SER A 403 -20.34 -30.85 -5.97
C SER A 403 -19.66 -30.18 -4.78
N MET A 404 -19.85 -28.86 -4.61
CA MET A 404 -19.16 -28.09 -3.58
C MET A 404 -19.98 -28.01 -2.28
N PRO A 405 -19.33 -28.07 -1.10
CA PRO A 405 -20.02 -27.82 0.15
C PRO A 405 -20.68 -26.44 0.15
N PRO A 406 -21.95 -26.30 0.58
CA PRO A 406 -22.68 -25.03 0.57
C PRO A 406 -21.95 -23.90 1.33
N HIS A 407 -21.25 -24.22 2.42
CA HIS A 407 -20.45 -23.26 3.18
C HIS A 407 -19.29 -22.66 2.36
N VAL A 408 -18.66 -23.46 1.49
CA VAL A 408 -17.60 -22.99 0.59
C VAL A 408 -18.18 -22.11 -0.52
N MET A 409 -19.36 -22.48 -1.05
CA MET A 409 -20.07 -21.65 -2.03
C MET A 409 -20.44 -20.28 -1.45
N ILE A 410 -20.92 -20.22 -0.20
CA ILE A 410 -21.17 -18.96 0.50
C ILE A 410 -19.88 -18.12 0.56
N TRP A 411 -18.74 -18.73 0.92
CA TRP A 411 -17.46 -18.03 0.96
C TRP A 411 -17.05 -17.48 -0.42
N LEU A 412 -17.17 -18.28 -1.48
CA LEU A 412 -16.87 -17.86 -2.84
C LEU A 412 -17.74 -16.68 -3.30
N PHE A 413 -19.06 -16.73 -3.05
CA PHE A 413 -19.97 -15.64 -3.38
C PHE A 413 -19.67 -14.37 -2.59
N MET A 414 -19.40 -14.49 -1.29
CA MET A 414 -19.05 -13.36 -0.42
C MET A 414 -17.75 -12.69 -0.86
N ILE A 415 -16.69 -13.47 -1.12
CA ILE A 415 -15.43 -12.91 -1.61
C ILE A 415 -15.61 -12.29 -2.99
N GLY A 416 -16.30 -12.96 -3.92
CA GLY A 416 -16.61 -12.39 -5.23
C GLY A 416 -17.34 -11.05 -5.14
N ALA A 417 -18.36 -10.97 -4.28
CA ALA A 417 -19.15 -9.75 -4.05
C ALA A 417 -18.30 -8.59 -3.52
N ILE A 418 -17.39 -8.88 -2.58
CA ILE A 418 -16.56 -7.87 -1.91
C ILE A 418 -15.42 -7.40 -2.81
N SER A 419 -14.79 -8.32 -3.54
CA SER A 419 -13.49 -8.07 -4.16
C SER A 419 -13.49 -7.94 -5.68
N THR A 420 -14.46 -8.55 -6.37
CA THR A 420 -14.43 -8.63 -7.84
C THR A 420 -15.63 -7.95 -8.50
N PHE A 421 -16.85 -8.21 -8.03
CA PHE A 421 -18.04 -7.80 -8.76
C PHE A 421 -18.45 -6.35 -8.48
N PRO A 422 -18.84 -5.58 -9.51
CA PRO A 422 -19.38 -4.24 -9.33
C PRO A 422 -20.78 -4.34 -8.71
N ALA A 423 -21.12 -3.40 -7.81
CA ALA A 423 -22.39 -3.43 -7.08
C ALA A 423 -23.61 -3.38 -8.02
N SER A 424 -23.45 -2.77 -9.19
CA SER A 424 -24.45 -2.68 -10.27
C SER A 424 -24.81 -4.01 -10.92
N GLU A 425 -23.98 -5.05 -10.79
CA GLU A 425 -24.18 -6.36 -11.44
C GLU A 425 -24.46 -7.49 -10.43
N ASN A 426 -24.79 -7.15 -9.18
CA ASN A 426 -24.85 -8.13 -8.09
C ASN A 426 -26.19 -8.87 -7.95
N GLU A 427 -27.20 -8.65 -8.80
CA GLU A 427 -28.51 -9.29 -8.62
C GLU A 427 -28.44 -10.82 -8.70
N TRP A 428 -27.80 -11.37 -9.73
CA TRP A 428 -27.58 -12.83 -9.85
C TRP A 428 -26.83 -13.40 -8.64
N LEU A 429 -25.87 -12.63 -8.11
CA LEU A 429 -25.03 -13.02 -6.99
C LEU A 429 -25.82 -13.04 -5.68
N LYS A 430 -26.69 -12.04 -5.47
CA LYS A 430 -27.62 -11.99 -4.34
C LYS A 430 -28.55 -13.20 -4.35
N ASP A 431 -29.07 -13.58 -5.51
CA ASP A 431 -29.96 -14.75 -5.64
C ASP A 431 -29.23 -16.06 -5.31
N CYS A 432 -28.04 -16.27 -5.88
CA CYS A 432 -27.21 -17.45 -5.59
C CYS A 432 -26.81 -17.52 -4.10
N LEU A 433 -26.41 -16.39 -3.52
CA LEU A 433 -26.04 -16.30 -2.11
C LEU A 433 -27.25 -16.53 -1.21
N ARG A 434 -28.44 -15.97 -1.53
CA ARG A 434 -29.68 -16.21 -0.79
C ARG A 434 -30.03 -17.70 -0.76
N ASN A 435 -29.94 -18.37 -1.91
CA ASN A 435 -30.21 -19.81 -2.01
C ASN A 435 -29.22 -20.62 -1.16
N SER A 436 -27.92 -20.30 -1.23
CA SER A 436 -26.89 -20.99 -0.46
C SER A 436 -27.06 -20.79 1.05
N LEU A 437 -27.39 -19.56 1.48
CA LEU A 437 -27.70 -19.25 2.88
C LEU A 437 -28.94 -20.01 3.36
N ALA A 438 -29.97 -20.13 2.52
CA ALA A 438 -31.20 -20.86 2.83
C ALA A 438 -30.94 -22.37 3.01
N VAL A 439 -30.12 -22.98 2.15
CA VAL A 439 -29.70 -24.39 2.26
C VAL A 439 -29.01 -24.66 3.59
N CYS A 440 -28.18 -23.72 4.07
CA CYS A 440 -27.50 -23.82 5.37
C CYS A 440 -28.37 -23.36 6.56
N GLY A 441 -29.63 -22.93 6.34
CA GLY A 441 -30.50 -22.42 7.42
C GLY A 441 -30.01 -21.11 8.07
N ILE A 442 -29.21 -20.31 7.36
CA ILE A 442 -28.62 -19.06 7.83
C ILE A 442 -29.58 -17.91 7.52
N ARG A 443 -29.90 -17.11 8.55
CA ARG A 443 -30.88 -16.01 8.45
C ARG A 443 -30.39 -14.69 9.06
N SER A 444 -29.11 -14.59 9.36
CA SER A 444 -28.53 -13.38 9.97
C SER A 444 -27.07 -13.21 9.62
N TRP A 445 -26.62 -11.95 9.63
CA TRP A 445 -25.22 -11.59 9.51
C TRP A 445 -24.33 -12.34 10.50
N ASP A 446 -24.72 -12.40 11.78
CA ASP A 446 -23.89 -13.03 12.82
C ASP A 446 -23.59 -14.51 12.52
N LYS A 447 -24.58 -15.25 12.00
CA LYS A 447 -24.39 -16.64 11.58
C LYS A 447 -23.51 -16.74 10.34
N THR A 448 -23.73 -15.88 9.33
CA THR A 448 -22.85 -15.82 8.14
C THR A 448 -21.41 -15.54 8.55
N ARG A 449 -21.19 -14.60 9.47
CA ARG A 449 -19.88 -14.20 9.96
C ARG A 449 -19.15 -15.36 10.66
N VAL A 450 -19.85 -16.20 11.43
CA VAL A 450 -19.25 -17.39 12.05
C VAL A 450 -18.65 -18.30 10.99
N ILE A 451 -19.41 -18.59 9.92
CA ILE A 451 -18.96 -19.45 8.82
C ILE A 451 -17.79 -18.79 8.10
N MET A 452 -17.87 -17.51 7.75
CA MET A 452 -16.76 -16.83 7.06
C MET A 452 -15.45 -16.90 7.86
N ARG A 453 -15.53 -16.78 9.18
CA ARG A 453 -14.37 -16.91 10.08
C ARG A 453 -13.79 -18.31 10.17
N GLU A 454 -14.56 -19.36 9.83
CA GLU A 454 -14.05 -20.72 9.72
C GLU A 454 -13.18 -20.90 8.47
N PHE A 455 -13.43 -20.14 7.41
CA PHE A 455 -12.62 -20.13 6.19
C PHE A 455 -11.59 -18.98 6.25
N MET A 456 -11.56 -18.11 5.24
CA MET A 456 -10.68 -16.94 5.18
C MET A 456 -11.49 -15.66 5.32
N TRP A 457 -11.33 -15.01 6.48
CA TRP A 457 -11.98 -13.75 6.78
C TRP A 457 -11.10 -12.87 7.66
N ILE A 458 -11.03 -11.58 7.35
CA ILE A 458 -10.34 -10.58 8.18
C ILE A 458 -11.42 -9.64 8.71
N ASP A 459 -11.72 -9.73 10.00
CA ASP A 459 -12.87 -9.07 10.64
C ASP A 459 -12.92 -7.58 10.25
N ASN A 460 -11.83 -6.86 10.47
CA ASN A 460 -11.79 -5.40 10.26
C ASN A 460 -11.79 -4.96 8.80
N VAL A 461 -11.49 -5.86 7.86
CA VAL A 461 -11.48 -5.56 6.43
C VAL A 461 -12.83 -5.93 5.81
N HIS A 462 -13.37 -7.09 6.18
CA HIS A 462 -14.51 -7.67 5.48
C HIS A 462 -15.85 -7.51 6.22
N ASP A 463 -15.89 -7.30 7.55
CA ASP A 463 -17.16 -7.32 8.32
C ASP A 463 -18.17 -6.30 7.80
N LYS A 464 -17.73 -5.06 7.56
CA LYS A 464 -18.61 -4.00 7.06
C LYS A 464 -19.17 -4.33 5.66
N PRO A 465 -18.34 -4.50 4.62
CA PRO A 465 -18.88 -4.78 3.28
C PRO A 465 -19.65 -6.11 3.24
N GLY A 466 -19.23 -7.12 4.02
CA GLY A 466 -19.95 -8.39 4.14
C GLY A 466 -21.34 -8.23 4.76
N LYS A 467 -21.45 -7.45 5.83
CA LYS A 467 -22.74 -7.14 6.46
C LYS A 467 -23.66 -6.39 5.51
N ASP A 468 -23.14 -5.38 4.81
CA ASP A 468 -23.93 -4.60 3.86
C ASP A 468 -24.55 -5.50 2.75
N ILE A 469 -23.80 -6.51 2.28
CA ILE A 469 -24.29 -7.50 1.30
C ILE A 469 -25.39 -8.38 1.90
N VAL A 470 -25.16 -8.93 3.11
CA VAL A 470 -26.08 -9.89 3.74
C VAL A 470 -27.37 -9.20 4.18
N ASP A 471 -27.29 -7.99 4.72
CA ASP A 471 -28.46 -7.20 5.09
C ASP A 471 -29.30 -6.88 3.84
N ALA A 472 -28.66 -6.55 2.71
CA ALA A 472 -29.36 -6.33 1.44
C ALA A 472 -30.06 -7.58 0.87
N ILE A 473 -29.73 -8.79 1.34
CA ILE A 473 -30.39 -10.04 0.94
C ILE A 473 -31.64 -10.32 1.79
N PHE A 474 -31.61 -9.91 3.06
CA PHE A 474 -32.67 -10.18 4.04
C PHE A 474 -33.68 -9.04 4.21
N VAL A 475 -33.44 -7.87 3.60
CA VAL A 475 -34.46 -6.82 3.45
C VAL A 475 -35.41 -7.25 2.33
N ILE A 476 -36.62 -7.67 2.71
CA ILE A 476 -37.77 -7.92 1.81
C ILE A 476 -38.63 -6.67 1.78
#